data_AF-A0A9P0Z8L5-F1
#
_entry.id   AF-A0A9P0Z8L5-F1
#
_cell.length_a   1.000
_cell.length_b   1.000
_cell.length_c   1.000
_cell.angle_alpha   90.00
_cell.angle_beta   90.00
_cell.angle_gamma   90.00
#
_symmetry.space_group_name_H-M   'P 1'
#
loop_
_entity.id
_entity.type
_entity.pdbx_description
1 polymer ?
#
loop_
_entity_poly.entity_id
_entity_poly.type
_entity_poly.pdbx_seq_one_letter_code
_entity_poly.pdbx_strand_id
1 'polypeptide(L)'
;MAILGYLMFGSHTLSQVTLNLPTENLSSKIAIYTTMVNPIAKYALLVIPIVKAIERSVDEDGDYCSKKRLLLITMQRVLVRTSVVISTVIVAIAVPFFGYLMALVGALMNMTVSIIMPCLCFLKICRIYGRLRFGEVIVICWIVVIGVGIMIVGTYTAIMQIITHF
;
A
#
# COMPACT_ATOMS: atom_id res chain seq x y z
N MET A 1 14.12 15.80 1.36
CA MET A 1 14.00 15.35 2.77
C MET A 1 15.08 14.34 3.16
N ALA A 2 15.36 13.31 2.35
CA ALA A 2 16.39 12.30 2.67
C ALA A 2 17.81 12.89 2.94
N ILE A 3 18.25 13.85 2.12
CA ILE A 3 19.57 14.50 2.26
C ILE A 3 19.71 15.21 3.62
N LEU A 4 18.71 16.01 4.01
CA LEU A 4 18.71 16.73 5.29
C LEU A 4 18.69 15.78 6.50
N GLY A 5 17.92 14.69 6.42
CA GLY A 5 17.89 13.66 7.47
C GLY A 5 19.22 12.94 7.64
N TYR A 6 19.89 12.60 6.53
CA TYR A 6 21.23 12.00 6.57
C TYR A 6 22.29 12.96 7.12
N LEU A 7 22.23 14.25 6.74
CA LEU A 7 23.14 15.26 7.31
C LEU A 7 22.94 15.46 8.83
N MET A 8 21.72 15.24 9.34
CA MET A 8 21.38 15.46 10.75
C MET A 8 21.78 14.29 11.67
N PHE A 9 21.68 13.04 11.19
CA PHE A 9 21.93 11.84 12.01
C PHE A 9 23.10 10.96 11.51
N GLY A 10 23.68 11.30 10.36
CA GLY A 10 24.84 10.63 9.80
C GLY A 10 24.60 9.14 9.50
N SER A 11 25.62 8.32 9.73
CA SER A 11 25.59 6.87 9.54
C SER A 11 24.68 6.10 10.51
N HIS A 12 24.16 6.76 11.55
CA HIS A 12 23.27 6.15 12.56
C HIS A 12 21.77 6.30 12.21
N THR A 13 21.42 6.74 10.99
CA THR A 13 20.02 6.87 10.57
C THR A 13 19.27 5.53 10.56
N LEU A 14 18.39 5.31 11.55
CA LEU A 14 17.38 4.24 11.55
C LEU A 14 16.30 4.40 10.47
N SER A 15 15.58 3.32 10.17
CA SER A 15 14.54 3.22 9.12
C SER A 15 13.41 4.26 9.23
N GLN A 16 13.21 4.84 10.42
CA GLN A 16 12.30 5.95 10.63
C GLN A 16 13.09 7.13 11.20
N VAL A 17 12.97 8.29 10.55
CA VAL A 17 13.60 9.54 11.02
C VAL A 17 13.14 9.84 12.46
N THR A 18 11.86 9.59 12.75
CA THR A 18 11.24 9.75 14.08
C THR A 18 11.92 8.95 15.20
N LEU A 19 12.54 7.81 14.88
CA LEU A 19 13.21 6.95 15.85
C LEU A 19 14.61 7.46 16.22
N ASN A 20 15.22 8.30 15.39
CA ASN A 20 16.52 8.94 15.69
C ASN A 20 16.36 10.27 16.45
N LEU A 21 15.14 10.80 16.63
CA LEU A 21 14.97 12.07 17.34
C LEU A 21 15.27 11.91 18.84
N PRO A 22 16.05 12.83 19.46
CA PRO A 22 16.26 12.83 20.90
C PRO A 22 14.92 13.09 21.61
N THR A 23 14.48 12.15 22.45
CA THR A 23 13.19 12.17 23.16
C THR A 23 13.12 13.18 24.32
N GLU A 24 14.26 13.76 24.70
CA GLU A 24 14.35 14.65 25.86
C GLU A 24 13.83 16.07 25.59
N ASN A 25 13.71 16.47 24.32
CA ASN A 25 13.25 17.81 23.92
C ASN A 25 11.75 17.85 23.61
N LEU A 26 11.05 18.85 24.15
CA LEU A 26 9.62 19.12 23.90
C LEU A 26 9.28 19.20 22.40
N SER A 27 10.18 19.75 21.58
CA SER A 27 10.01 19.85 20.13
C SER A 27 9.93 18.47 19.45
N SER A 28 10.79 17.52 19.82
CA SER A 28 10.75 16.15 19.31
C SER A 28 9.46 15.44 19.69
N LYS A 29 8.98 15.65 20.92
CA LYS A 29 7.74 15.04 21.41
C LYS A 29 6.52 15.52 20.61
N ILE A 30 6.44 16.82 20.31
CA ILE A 30 5.38 17.39 19.46
C ILE A 30 5.47 16.81 18.04
N ALA A 31 6.68 16.74 17.46
CA ALA A 31 6.88 16.17 16.12
C ALA A 31 6.44 14.70 16.02
N ILE A 32 6.74 13.88 17.04
CA ILE A 32 6.29 12.49 17.13
C ILE A 32 4.76 12.42 17.17
N TYR A 33 4.13 13.19 18.06
CA TYR A 33 2.66 13.20 18.20
C TYR A 33 1.96 13.65 16.90
N THR A 34 2.44 14.71 16.25
CA THR A 34 1.89 15.17 14.97
C THR A 34 2.02 14.11 13.88
N THR A 35 3.15 13.38 13.84
CA THR A 35 3.36 12.31 12.85
C THR A 35 2.39 11.14 13.04
N MET A 36 1.96 10.84 14.27
CA MET A 36 0.97 9.79 14.55
C MET A 36 -0.45 10.14 14.08
N VAL A 37 -0.81 11.42 14.00
CA VAL A 37 -2.15 11.85 13.53
C VAL A 37 -2.36 11.47 12.06
N ASN A 38 -1.31 11.53 11.25
CA ASN A 38 -1.40 11.32 9.80
C ASN A 38 -1.81 9.87 9.42
N PRO A 39 -1.21 8.80 9.96
CA PRO A 39 -1.69 7.43 9.76
C PRO A 39 -3.14 7.20 10.18
N ILE A 40 -3.57 7.77 11.31
CA ILE A 40 -4.94 7.60 11.83
C ILE A 40 -5.95 8.19 10.83
N ALA A 41 -5.72 9.42 10.39
CA ALA A 41 -6.57 10.08 9.41
C ALA A 41 -6.56 9.35 8.06
N LYS A 42 -5.37 8.95 7.58
CA LYS A 42 -5.23 8.19 6.32
C LYS A 42 -5.98 6.86 6.37
N TYR A 43 -5.92 6.15 7.49
CA TYR A 43 -6.63 4.88 7.66
C TYR A 43 -8.16 5.07 7.53
N ALA A 44 -8.72 6.08 8.23
CA ALA A 44 -10.14 6.38 8.12
C ALA A 44 -10.55 6.71 6.68
N LEU A 45 -9.77 7.53 5.97
CA LEU A 45 -10.04 7.91 4.59
C LEU A 45 -9.96 6.74 3.60
N LEU A 46 -9.08 5.75 3.84
CA LEU A 46 -8.95 4.56 2.99
C LEU A 46 -10.06 3.54 3.21
N VAL A 47 -10.53 3.35 4.44
CA VAL A 47 -11.55 2.35 4.77
C VAL A 47 -12.93 2.74 4.24
N ILE A 48 -13.29 4.03 4.26
CA ILE A 48 -14.59 4.52 3.79
C ILE A 48 -14.92 4.09 2.35
N PRO A 49 -14.08 4.34 1.33
CA PRO A 49 -14.39 3.96 -0.05
C PRO A 49 -14.38 2.43 -0.25
N ILE A 50 -13.53 1.69 0.48
CA ILE A 50 -13.50 0.22 0.41
C ILE A 50 -14.84 -0.34 0.89
N VAL A 51 -15.33 0.11 2.04
CA VAL A 51 -16.63 -0.31 2.57
C VAL A 51 -17.75 0.04 1.59
N LYS A 52 -17.75 1.25 1.02
CA LYS A 52 -18.75 1.66 0.02
C LYS A 52 -18.69 0.84 -1.28
N ALA A 53 -17.49 0.46 -1.75
CA ALA A 53 -17.34 -0.36 -2.95
C ALA A 53 -17.90 -1.77 -2.71
N ILE A 54 -17.64 -2.32 -1.53
CA ILE A 54 -18.17 -3.61 -1.10
C ILE A 54 -19.70 -3.55 -0.93
N GLU A 55 -20.24 -2.51 -0.28
CA GLU A 55 -21.68 -2.29 -0.15
C GLU A 55 -22.37 -2.23 -1.53
N ARG A 56 -21.75 -1.58 -2.52
CA ARG A 56 -22.28 -1.51 -3.90
C ARG A 56 -22.24 -2.83 -4.63
N SER A 57 -21.18 -3.62 -4.47
CA SER A 57 -21.09 -4.95 -5.10
C SER A 57 -22.16 -5.93 -4.59
N VAL A 58 -22.65 -5.74 -3.36
CA VAL A 58 -23.74 -6.55 -2.78
C VAL A 58 -25.11 -6.03 -3.23
N ASP A 59 -25.23 -4.76 -3.61
CA ASP A 59 -26.47 -4.13 -4.08
C ASP A 59 -26.90 -4.61 -5.47
N GLU A 60 -25.97 -5.13 -6.29
CA GLU A 60 -26.27 -5.69 -7.61
C GLU A 60 -27.02 -7.05 -7.53
N ASP A 61 -27.09 -7.70 -6.37
CA ASP A 61 -27.57 -9.09 -6.20
C ASP A 61 -28.97 -9.26 -5.54
N GLY A 62 -29.74 -8.19 -5.34
CA GLY A 62 -31.20 -8.32 -5.25
C GLY A 62 -31.95 -7.81 -3.99
N ASP A 63 -33.24 -7.61 -4.24
CA ASP A 63 -34.24 -6.81 -3.53
C ASP A 63 -34.80 -7.45 -2.23
N TYR A 64 -33.97 -7.64 -1.20
CA TYR A 64 -34.45 -8.21 0.08
C TYR A 64 -34.14 -7.36 1.34
N CYS A 65 -35.20 -6.70 1.82
CA CYS A 65 -35.54 -6.33 3.21
C CYS A 65 -34.49 -5.62 4.10
N SER A 66 -34.78 -4.34 4.36
CA SER A 66 -33.96 -3.31 5.04
C SER A 66 -33.28 -3.68 6.38
N LYS A 67 -33.84 -4.60 7.20
CA LYS A 67 -33.22 -4.99 8.49
C LYS A 67 -32.08 -6.01 8.37
N LYS A 68 -32.17 -6.98 7.46
CA LYS A 68 -31.09 -7.95 7.23
C LYS A 68 -29.90 -7.28 6.54
N ARG A 69 -30.16 -6.31 5.65
CA ARG A 69 -29.15 -5.46 4.99
C ARG A 69 -28.32 -4.66 5.99
N LEU A 70 -28.93 -3.99 6.96
CA LEU A 70 -28.20 -3.25 8.00
C LEU A 70 -27.29 -4.16 8.83
N LEU A 71 -27.77 -5.36 9.18
CA LEU A 71 -26.97 -6.37 9.88
C LEU A 71 -25.84 -6.91 9.00
N LEU A 72 -26.08 -7.22 7.72
CA LEU A 72 -25.08 -7.74 6.80
C LEU A 72 -23.98 -6.71 6.52
N ILE A 73 -24.33 -5.43 6.32
CA ILE A 73 -23.38 -4.32 6.21
C ILE A 73 -22.55 -4.17 7.48
N THR A 74 -23.20 -4.29 8.65
CA THR A 74 -22.49 -4.21 9.94
C THR A 74 -21.54 -5.39 10.11
N MET A 75 -21.98 -6.60 9.81
CA MET A 75 -21.17 -7.82 9.87
C MET A 75 -20.01 -7.77 8.88
N GLN A 76 -20.23 -7.29 7.67
CA GLN A 76 -19.20 -7.14 6.64
C GLN A 76 -18.19 -6.05 7.02
N ARG A 77 -18.65 -4.93 7.59
CA ARG A 77 -17.77 -3.89 8.13
C ARG A 77 -16.91 -4.44 9.27
N VAL A 78 -17.51 -5.22 10.17
CA VAL A 78 -16.77 -5.89 11.25
C VAL A 78 -15.77 -6.87 10.67
N LEU A 79 -16.17 -7.70 9.69
CA LEU A 79 -15.34 -8.71 9.07
C LEU A 79 -14.16 -8.11 8.29
N VAL A 80 -14.37 -7.03 7.53
CA VAL A 80 -13.29 -6.30 6.85
C VAL A 80 -12.37 -5.63 7.85
N ARG A 81 -12.90 -5.05 8.93
CA ARG A 81 -12.06 -4.44 9.97
C ARG A 81 -11.25 -5.50 10.72
N THR A 82 -11.85 -6.61 11.12
CA THR A 82 -11.16 -7.69 11.82
C THR A 82 -10.14 -8.37 10.92
N SER A 83 -10.46 -8.63 9.65
CA SER A 83 -9.51 -9.21 8.70
C SER A 83 -8.32 -8.30 8.47
N VAL A 84 -8.53 -7.00 8.26
CA VAL A 84 -7.43 -6.02 8.13
C VAL A 84 -6.57 -6.00 9.39
N VAL A 85 -7.18 -5.95 10.58
CA VAL A 85 -6.42 -5.95 11.85
C VAL A 85 -5.63 -7.25 12.00
N ILE A 86 -6.23 -8.41 11.77
CA ILE A 86 -5.57 -9.71 11.84
C ILE A 86 -4.39 -9.77 10.85
N SER A 87 -4.59 -9.34 9.60
CA SER A 87 -3.52 -9.29 8.61
C SER A 87 -2.39 -8.35 9.03
N THR A 88 -2.70 -7.18 9.60
CA THR A 88 -1.66 -6.25 10.09
C THR A 88 -0.88 -6.82 11.27
N VAL A 89 -1.53 -7.57 12.17
CA VAL A 89 -0.86 -8.22 13.30
C VAL A 89 0.08 -9.32 12.81
N ILE A 90 -0.37 -10.16 11.87
CA ILE A 90 0.48 -11.20 11.26
C ILE A 90 1.71 -10.56 10.59
N VAL A 91 1.49 -9.49 9.82
CA VAL A 91 2.58 -8.76 9.14
C VAL A 91 3.55 -8.11 10.14
N ALA A 92 3.05 -7.56 11.24
CA ALA A 92 3.87 -6.95 12.29
C ALA A 92 4.76 -7.98 13.01
N ILE A 93 4.28 -9.22 13.19
CA ILE A 93 5.08 -10.32 13.77
C ILE A 93 6.11 -10.82 12.76
N ALA A 94 5.74 -10.90 11.47
CA ALA A 94 6.61 -11.43 10.42
C ALA A 94 7.72 -10.46 10.00
N VAL A 95 7.52 -9.15 10.10
CA VAL A 95 8.49 -8.14 9.65
C VAL A 95 8.73 -7.09 10.74
N PRO A 96 9.79 -7.25 11.56
CA PRO A 96 10.05 -6.37 12.69
C PRO A 96 10.54 -4.96 12.29
N PHE A 97 11.00 -4.77 11.04
CA PHE A 97 11.53 -3.49 10.57
C PHE A 97 10.65 -2.84 9.49
N PHE A 98 10.28 -1.58 9.74
CA PHE A 98 9.45 -0.77 8.85
C PHE A 98 10.03 -0.57 7.44
N GLY A 99 11.37 -0.51 7.31
CA GLY A 99 12.05 -0.34 6.03
C GLY A 99 11.81 -1.50 5.06
N TYR A 100 11.90 -2.74 5.53
CA TYR A 100 11.66 -3.93 4.70
C TYR A 100 10.19 -4.04 4.28
N LEU A 101 9.28 -3.69 5.19
CA LEU A 101 7.85 -3.62 4.89
C LEU A 101 7.54 -2.59 3.78
N MET A 102 8.06 -1.38 3.91
CA MET A 102 7.92 -0.33 2.89
C MET A 102 8.49 -0.75 1.54
N ALA A 103 9.67 -1.39 1.53
CA ALA A 103 10.29 -1.91 0.31
C ALA A 103 9.44 -2.99 -0.36
N LEU A 104 8.90 -3.94 0.42
CA LEU A 104 8.03 -5.01 -0.08
C LEU A 104 6.70 -4.46 -0.62
N VAL A 105 6.03 -3.57 0.13
CA VAL A 105 4.77 -2.94 -0.30
C VAL A 105 4.98 -2.12 -1.58
N GLY A 106 6.09 -1.38 -1.66
CA GLY A 106 6.45 -0.63 -2.86
C GLY A 106 6.74 -1.52 -4.07
N ALA A 107 7.52 -2.58 -3.89
CA ALA A 107 7.87 -3.49 -4.97
C ALA A 107 6.66 -4.26 -5.51
N LEU A 108 5.78 -4.78 -4.63
CA LEU A 108 4.64 -5.59 -5.04
C LEU A 108 3.41 -4.76 -5.40
N MET A 109 2.89 -4.00 -4.43
CA MET A 109 1.60 -3.34 -4.59
C MET A 109 1.71 -2.10 -5.48
N ASN A 110 2.71 -1.25 -5.25
CA ASN A 110 2.84 -0.01 -6.01
C ASN A 110 3.21 -0.29 -7.48
N MET A 111 4.09 -1.26 -7.77
CA MET A 111 4.39 -1.63 -9.16
C MET A 111 3.16 -2.18 -9.89
N THR A 112 2.35 -3.00 -9.22
CA THR A 112 1.14 -3.57 -9.82
C THR A 112 0.09 -2.48 -10.08
N VAL A 113 -0.19 -1.62 -9.09
CA VAL A 113 -1.26 -0.62 -9.18
C VAL A 113 -0.86 0.56 -10.08
N SER A 114 0.38 1.05 -9.99
CA SER A 114 0.80 2.28 -10.68
C SER A 114 1.39 2.05 -12.06
N ILE A 115 1.99 0.87 -12.34
CA ILE A 115 2.61 0.59 -13.65
C ILE A 115 1.73 -0.40 -14.42
N ILE A 116 1.47 -1.58 -13.84
CA ILE A 116 0.83 -2.68 -14.59
C ILE A 116 -0.64 -2.37 -14.90
N MET A 117 -1.43 -1.94 -13.92
CA MET A 117 -2.86 -1.67 -14.09
C MET A 117 -3.17 -0.63 -15.18
N PRO A 118 -2.59 0.59 -15.17
CA PRO A 118 -2.89 1.58 -16.22
C PRO A 118 -2.40 1.15 -17.59
N CYS A 119 -1.25 0.46 -17.69
CA CYS A 119 -0.76 -0.07 -18.96
C CYS A 119 -1.70 -1.13 -19.54
N LEU A 120 -2.20 -2.05 -18.72
CA LEU A 120 -3.17 -3.06 -19.16
C LEU A 120 -4.51 -2.43 -19.55
N CYS A 121 -4.97 -1.43 -18.79
CA CYS A 121 -6.20 -0.69 -19.12
C CYS A 121 -6.08 0.03 -20.47
N PHE A 122 -4.96 0.72 -20.70
CA PHE A 122 -4.67 1.42 -21.96
C PHE A 122 -4.61 0.45 -23.15
N LEU A 123 -3.89 -0.68 -23.01
CA LEU A 123 -3.85 -1.70 -24.07
C LEU A 123 -5.23 -2.29 -24.36
N LYS A 124 -6.02 -2.56 -23.31
CA LYS A 124 -7.36 -3.13 -23.46
C LYS A 124 -8.30 -2.18 -24.19
N ILE A 125 -8.27 -0.89 -23.88
CA ILE A 125 -9.13 0.10 -24.55
C ILE A 125 -8.68 0.34 -26.00
N CYS A 126 -7.40 0.56 -26.27
CA CYS A 126 -6.93 0.82 -27.63
C CYS A 126 -7.08 -0.39 -28.57
N ARG A 127 -7.07 -1.62 -28.01
CA ARG A 127 -7.39 -2.85 -28.75
C ARG A 127 -8.84 -2.89 -29.21
N ILE A 128 -9.78 -2.42 -28.38
CA ILE A 128 -11.21 -2.35 -28.73
C ILE A 128 -11.44 -1.35 -29.87
N TYR A 129 -10.73 -0.21 -29.85
CA TYR A 129 -10.87 0.84 -30.87
C TYR A 129 -10.05 0.59 -32.16
N GLY A 130 -9.31 -0.52 -32.26
CA GLY A 130 -8.51 -0.88 -33.44
C GLY A 130 -7.44 0.14 -33.83
N ARG A 131 -7.07 1.07 -32.94
CA ARG A 131 -6.20 2.22 -33.21
C ARG A 131 -4.84 2.09 -32.54
N LEU A 132 -4.27 0.87 -32.51
CA LEU A 132 -2.95 0.62 -31.92
C LEU A 132 -1.87 0.71 -32.97
N ARG A 133 -0.94 1.64 -32.79
CA ARG A 133 0.29 1.66 -33.58
C ARG A 133 1.25 0.62 -32.98
N PHE A 134 1.82 -0.25 -33.81
CA PHE A 134 2.76 -1.30 -33.36
C PHE A 134 3.89 -0.75 -32.47
N GLY A 135 4.40 0.46 -32.77
CA GLY A 135 5.42 1.11 -31.96
C GLY A 135 4.97 1.46 -30.53
N GLU A 136 3.74 1.90 -30.33
CA GLU A 136 3.20 2.23 -28.99
C GLU A 136 3.03 0.97 -28.14
N VAL A 137 2.56 -0.13 -28.75
CA VAL A 137 2.44 -1.43 -28.08
C VAL A 137 3.81 -1.91 -27.59
N ILE A 138 4.86 -1.77 -28.40
CA ILE A 138 6.21 -2.19 -28.05
C ILE A 138 6.72 -1.39 -26.84
N VAL A 139 6.53 -0.07 -26.83
CA VAL A 139 6.95 0.80 -25.71
C VAL A 139 6.21 0.45 -24.42
N ILE A 140 4.90 0.23 -24.48
CA ILE A 140 4.10 -0.13 -23.30
C ILE A 140 4.49 -1.51 -22.78
N CYS A 141 4.67 -2.48 -23.68
CA CYS A 141 5.12 -3.82 -23.32
C CYS A 141 6.50 -3.76 -22.63
N TRP A 142 7.42 -2.94 -23.15
CA TRP A 142 8.72 -2.71 -22.56
C TRP A 142 8.64 -2.14 -21.12
N ILE A 143 7.79 -1.13 -20.89
CA ILE A 143 7.56 -0.56 -19.57
C ILE A 143 7.01 -1.62 -18.59
N VAL A 144 6.08 -2.46 -19.04
CA VAL A 144 5.53 -3.54 -18.22
C VAL A 144 6.60 -4.57 -17.88
N VAL A 145 7.43 -4.98 -18.84
CA VAL A 145 8.53 -5.93 -18.61
C VAL A 145 9.51 -5.38 -17.59
N ILE A 146 9.91 -4.11 -17.71
CA ILE A 146 10.78 -3.46 -16.71
C ILE A 146 10.10 -3.43 -15.35
N GLY A 147 8.83 -3.03 -15.28
CA GLY A 147 8.07 -2.97 -14.03
C GLY A 147 7.98 -4.33 -13.33
N VAL A 148 7.73 -5.40 -14.08
CA VAL A 148 7.72 -6.78 -13.57
C VAL A 148 9.12 -7.20 -13.11
N GLY A 149 10.17 -6.85 -13.85
CA GLY A 149 11.55 -7.10 -13.44
C GLY A 149 11.89 -6.45 -12.10
N ILE A 150 11.54 -5.16 -11.94
CA ILE A 150 11.75 -4.43 -10.69
C ILE A 150 10.91 -5.03 -9.56
N MET A 151 9.67 -5.42 -9.83
CA MET A 151 8.81 -6.09 -8.85
C MET A 151 9.44 -7.41 -8.36
N ILE A 152 9.93 -8.26 -9.27
CA ILE A 152 10.56 -9.54 -8.91
C ILE A 152 11.83 -9.31 -8.09
N VAL A 153 12.74 -8.47 -8.59
CA VAL A 153 14.01 -8.18 -7.91
C VAL A 153 13.75 -7.54 -6.55
N GLY A 154 12.89 -6.53 -6.47
CA GLY A 154 12.57 -5.83 -5.23
C GLY A 154 11.91 -6.74 -4.19
N THR A 155 11.00 -7.61 -4.62
CA THR A 155 10.37 -8.61 -3.74
C THR A 155 11.39 -9.61 -3.23
N TYR A 156 12.23 -10.15 -4.11
CA TYR A 156 13.27 -11.10 -3.75
C TYR A 156 14.26 -10.49 -2.74
N THR A 157 14.73 -9.26 -2.99
CA THR A 157 15.65 -8.57 -2.08
C THR A 157 15.01 -8.31 -0.71
N ALA A 158 13.75 -7.90 -0.68
CA ALA A 158 13.05 -7.63 0.57
C ALA A 158 12.84 -8.92 1.39
N ILE A 159 12.44 -10.02 0.74
CA ILE A 159 12.26 -11.32 1.40
C ILE A 159 13.60 -11.86 1.92
N MET A 160 14.66 -11.79 1.11
CA MET A 160 16.00 -12.23 1.53
C MET A 160 16.50 -11.45 2.74
N GLN A 161 16.27 -10.13 2.76
CA GLN A 161 16.62 -9.29 3.91
C GLN A 161 15.81 -9.65 5.15
N ILE A 162 14.51 -9.95 5.02
CA ILE A 162 13.67 -10.39 6.15
C ILE A 162 14.18 -11.70 6.73
N ILE A 163 14.53 -12.68 5.89
CA ILE A 163 15.03 -14.00 6.33
C ILE A 163 16.40 -13.87 6.99
N THR A 164 17.30 -13.05 6.42
CA THR A 164 18.67 -12.92 6.93
C THR A 164 18.74 -12.18 8.26
N HIS A 165 17.77 -11.31 8.55
CA HIS A 165 17.68 -10.53 9.79
C HIS A 165 16.80 -11.18 10.87
N PHE A 166 16.25 -12.37 10.60
CA PHE A 166 15.53 -13.21 11.55
C PHE A 166 16.50 -14.19 12.22
#